data_AF-A0A258ZHD7-F1
#
_entry.id   AF-A0A258ZHD7-F1
#
_cell.length_a   1.000
_cell.length_b   1.000
_cell.length_c   1.000
_cell.angle_alpha   90.00
_cell.angle_beta   90.00
_cell.angle_gamma   90.00
#
_symmetry.space_group_name_H-M   'P 1'
#
loop_
_entity.id
_entity.type
_entity.pdbx_description
1 polymer ?
#
loop_
_entity_poly.entity_id
_entity_poly.type
_entity_poly.pdbx_seq_one_letter_code
_entity_poly.pdbx_strand_id
1 'polypeptide(L)'
;MNKILEVRNLGKIYGPGCPQCIDSTGPEADTNLCPHCDSLVAMHGVSFDLFEGEILGIMGESGSGKSTVVNTLYSEQAPSAGEAIFYDPVSAAEGGKSGKQHELFALNAAQQRWLRNHRFGMVYQNPQRGLNFNITAGGNIAERLLMSDLMDYGAIRERAKSLLARTEVLLSRVDDLPKNFSGGMQQRVQIAKALATRPPLLFLDEVTTGLDLSVQARILDLILEIQQELKTSMIVVTHDLGVIRLLTGRAIVMKYGRVIEAGLTDQILEDPQHAYTQRLVASAL
;
A
#
# COMPACT_ATOMS: atom_id res chain seq x y z
N MET A 1 -21.75 2.12 2.77
CA MET A 1 -20.55 1.36 2.34
C MET A 1 -19.97 0.69 3.57
N ASN A 2 -19.56 -0.57 3.48
CA ASN A 2 -18.95 -1.29 4.59
C ASN A 2 -17.48 -0.87 4.71
N LYS A 3 -16.99 -0.64 5.94
CA LYS A 3 -15.57 -0.39 6.17
C LYS A 3 -14.81 -1.70 6.05
N ILE A 4 -13.66 -1.65 5.39
CA ILE A 4 -12.68 -2.75 5.36
C ILE A 4 -11.51 -2.46 6.29
N LEU A 5 -11.18 -1.18 6.50
CA LEU A 5 -10.11 -0.75 7.39
C LEU A 5 -10.51 0.54 8.10
N GLU A 6 -10.28 0.60 9.39
CA GLU A 6 -10.45 1.78 10.23
C GLU A 6 -9.15 2.09 10.96
N VAL A 7 -8.64 3.31 10.80
CA VAL A 7 -7.38 3.77 11.39
C VAL A 7 -7.66 4.99 12.26
N ARG A 8 -7.17 4.98 13.50
CA ARG A 8 -7.38 6.05 14.48
C ARG A 8 -6.08 6.42 15.16
N ASN A 9 -5.77 7.72 15.14
CA ASN A 9 -4.64 8.33 15.85
C ASN A 9 -3.28 7.63 15.61
N LEU A 10 -3.08 7.08 14.42
CA LEU A 10 -1.90 6.31 14.09
C LEU A 10 -0.65 7.19 14.18
N GLY A 11 0.34 6.72 14.93
CA GLY A 11 1.58 7.43 15.19
C GLY A 11 2.82 6.55 15.10
N LYS A 12 3.93 7.14 14.68
CA LYS A 12 5.26 6.51 14.65
C LYS A 12 6.34 7.56 14.90
N ILE A 13 7.15 7.29 15.91
CA ILE A 13 8.36 8.04 16.24
C ILE A 13 9.53 7.07 16.12
N TYR A 14 10.58 7.47 15.40
CA TYR A 14 11.86 6.78 15.38
C TYR A 14 12.85 7.53 16.26
N GLY A 15 13.58 6.81 17.11
CA GLY A 15 14.49 7.39 18.10
C GLY A 15 13.92 7.32 19.53
N PRO A 16 14.60 7.95 20.49
CA PRO A 16 14.25 7.87 21.92
C PRO A 16 12.86 8.46 22.24
N GLY A 17 12.42 9.47 21.48
CA GLY A 17 11.21 10.25 21.77
C GLY A 17 11.35 11.12 23.02
N CYS A 18 10.61 12.22 23.05
CA CYS A 18 10.43 13.04 24.26
C CYS A 18 9.01 13.62 24.28
N PRO A 19 8.54 14.15 25.43
CA PRO A 19 7.21 14.74 25.53
C PRO A 19 6.94 15.89 24.54
N GLN A 20 8.00 16.56 24.07
CA GLN A 20 7.92 17.69 23.14
C GLN A 20 7.93 17.27 21.66
N CYS A 21 8.11 15.99 21.35
CA CYS A 21 8.21 15.54 19.95
C CYS A 21 7.00 15.98 19.12
N ILE A 22 5.79 15.86 19.66
CA ILE A 22 4.56 16.14 18.90
C ILE A 22 4.40 17.65 18.68
N ASP A 23 4.61 18.45 19.72
CA ASP A 23 4.37 19.90 19.69
C ASP A 23 5.48 20.67 18.95
N SER A 24 6.72 20.15 18.98
CA SER A 24 7.87 20.76 18.31
C SER A 24 8.07 20.27 16.86
N THR A 25 7.13 19.50 16.30
CA THR A 25 7.20 19.00 14.91
C THR A 25 5.86 19.11 14.18
N GLY A 26 5.89 19.09 12.86
CA GLY A 26 4.72 19.08 11.99
C GLY A 26 4.72 20.22 10.97
N PRO A 27 3.59 20.41 10.26
CA PRO A 27 3.43 21.44 9.23
C PRO A 27 3.77 22.86 9.67
N GLU A 28 3.42 23.23 10.90
CA GLU A 28 3.66 24.57 11.46
C GLU A 28 5.13 24.79 11.87
N ALA A 29 5.81 23.73 12.31
CA ALA A 29 7.23 23.76 12.67
C ALA A 29 8.17 23.57 11.45
N ASP A 30 7.60 23.27 10.29
CA ASP A 30 8.31 22.97 9.03
C ASP A 30 9.40 21.88 9.16
N THR A 31 9.20 20.94 10.07
CA THR A 31 10.11 19.82 10.32
C THR A 31 9.39 18.63 10.93
N ASN A 32 9.87 17.42 10.65
CA ASN A 32 9.49 16.19 11.37
C ASN A 32 10.60 15.69 12.32
N LEU A 33 11.71 16.41 12.43
CA LEU A 33 12.81 16.11 13.36
C LEU A 33 12.64 16.92 14.64
N CYS A 34 12.56 16.24 15.78
CA CYS A 34 12.42 16.88 17.07
C CYS A 34 13.74 17.57 17.48
N PRO A 35 13.73 18.90 17.73
CA PRO A 35 14.96 19.64 18.06
C PRO A 35 15.49 19.36 19.47
N HIS A 36 14.77 18.60 20.28
CA HIS A 36 15.13 18.33 21.68
C HIS A 36 15.80 16.96 21.90
N CYS A 37 15.56 16.01 21.01
CA CYS A 37 16.03 14.63 21.18
C CYS A 37 16.35 13.92 19.86
N ASP A 38 16.43 14.68 18.76
CA ASP A 38 16.75 14.21 17.40
C ASP A 38 15.87 13.04 16.90
N SER A 39 14.69 12.86 17.51
CA SER A 39 13.75 11.82 17.11
C SER A 39 12.94 12.27 15.90
N LEU A 40 12.72 11.34 14.96
CA LEU A 40 11.93 11.57 13.77
C LEU A 40 10.47 11.20 14.01
N VAL A 41 9.58 12.19 13.99
CA VAL A 41 8.13 12.00 14.05
C VAL A 41 7.61 11.71 12.64
N ALA A 42 7.68 10.45 12.25
CA ALA A 42 7.33 10.03 10.90
C ALA A 42 5.83 10.11 10.61
N MET A 43 4.98 9.86 11.61
CA MET A 43 3.54 10.14 11.55
C MET A 43 2.96 10.35 12.94
N HIS A 44 1.88 11.13 13.04
CA HIS A 44 1.10 11.28 14.27
C HIS A 44 -0.32 11.74 13.96
N GLY A 45 -1.28 11.19 14.69
CA GLY A 45 -2.69 11.56 14.58
C GLY A 45 -3.35 11.13 13.26
N VAL A 46 -2.73 10.24 12.49
CA VAL A 46 -3.27 9.83 11.18
C VAL A 46 -4.53 8.99 11.42
N SER A 47 -5.66 9.46 10.89
CA SER A 47 -6.97 8.80 11.05
C SER A 47 -7.72 8.81 9.72
N PHE A 48 -8.23 7.66 9.32
CA PHE A 48 -9.07 7.53 8.14
C PHE A 48 -9.88 6.23 8.17
N ASP A 49 -10.90 6.18 7.32
CA ASP A 49 -11.64 4.96 7.00
C ASP A 49 -11.37 4.61 5.53
N LEU A 50 -11.28 3.31 5.26
CA LEU A 50 -11.30 2.72 3.93
C LEU A 50 -12.52 1.80 3.82
N PHE A 51 -13.25 1.93 2.73
CA PHE A 51 -14.44 1.15 2.43
C PHE A 51 -14.14 0.01 1.44
N GLU A 52 -14.97 -1.04 1.47
CA GLU A 52 -14.84 -2.16 0.54
C GLU A 52 -14.87 -1.70 -0.92
N GLY A 53 -13.86 -2.13 -1.70
CA GLY A 53 -13.68 -1.75 -3.10
C GLY A 53 -13.23 -0.30 -3.31
N GLU A 54 -12.97 0.48 -2.26
CA GLU A 54 -12.45 1.84 -2.39
C GLU A 54 -10.95 1.82 -2.73
N ILE A 55 -10.51 2.78 -3.55
CA ILE A 55 -9.09 3.13 -3.67
C ILE A 55 -8.89 4.49 -2.98
N LEU A 56 -8.16 4.48 -1.85
CA LEU A 56 -7.78 5.67 -1.10
C LEU A 56 -6.36 6.10 -1.46
N GLY A 57 -6.21 7.35 -1.89
CA GLY A 57 -4.92 7.98 -2.15
C GLY A 57 -4.28 8.57 -0.89
N ILE A 58 -2.98 8.39 -0.72
CA ILE A 58 -2.15 9.12 0.24
C ILE A 58 -1.04 9.81 -0.55
N MET A 59 -1.06 11.15 -0.52
CA MET A 59 -0.16 11.98 -1.31
C MET A 59 0.59 13.01 -0.46
N GLY A 60 1.64 13.58 -1.05
CA GLY A 60 2.55 14.53 -0.40
C GLY A 60 3.99 14.30 -0.82
N GLU A 61 4.88 15.20 -0.46
CA GLU A 61 6.31 15.12 -0.82
C GLU A 61 7.04 13.94 -0.19
N SER A 62 8.26 13.67 -0.68
CA SER A 62 9.15 12.69 -0.05
C SER A 62 9.39 13.05 1.42
N GLY A 63 9.39 12.04 2.30
CA GLY A 63 9.58 12.24 3.74
C GLY A 63 8.33 12.69 4.52
N SER A 64 7.16 12.83 3.89
CA SER A 64 5.93 13.24 4.60
C SER A 64 5.27 12.15 5.46
N GLY A 65 5.78 10.90 5.44
CA GLY A 65 5.30 9.79 6.28
C GLY A 65 4.42 8.76 5.57
N LYS A 66 4.13 8.93 4.28
CA LYS A 66 3.21 8.07 3.50
C LYS A 66 3.56 6.57 3.55
N SER A 67 4.81 6.22 3.20
CA SER A 67 5.27 4.83 3.24
C SER A 67 5.30 4.28 4.66
N THR A 68 5.53 5.11 5.69
CA THR A 68 5.46 4.70 7.10
C THR A 68 4.04 4.28 7.49
N VAL A 69 3.00 4.97 7.02
CA VAL A 69 1.60 4.58 7.22
C VAL A 69 1.37 3.18 6.66
N VAL A 70 1.70 2.95 5.39
CA VAL A 70 1.49 1.65 4.72
C VAL A 70 2.28 0.53 5.38
N ASN A 71 3.58 0.74 5.64
CA ASN A 71 4.43 -0.29 6.27
C ASN A 71 3.95 -0.65 7.70
N THR A 72 3.36 0.30 8.42
CA THR A 72 2.78 0.05 9.74
C THR A 72 1.49 -0.75 9.64
N LEU A 73 0.58 -0.40 8.72
CA LEU A 73 -0.67 -1.12 8.48
C LEU A 73 -0.43 -2.54 7.95
N TYR A 74 0.59 -2.74 7.12
CA TYR A 74 1.03 -4.06 6.65
C TYR A 74 1.76 -4.89 7.73
N SER A 75 1.92 -4.34 8.94
CA SER A 75 2.58 -4.98 10.09
C SER A 75 4.06 -5.33 9.85
N GLU A 76 4.78 -4.52 9.07
CA GLU A 76 6.25 -4.58 8.98
C GLU A 76 6.92 -3.77 10.09
N GLN A 77 6.19 -2.81 10.65
CA GLN A 77 6.67 -1.94 11.69
C GLN A 77 5.60 -1.80 12.78
N ALA A 78 6.02 -1.82 14.04
CA ALA A 78 5.12 -1.54 15.15
C ALA A 78 4.79 -0.03 15.18
N PRO A 79 3.55 0.36 15.46
CA PRO A 79 3.21 1.77 15.71
C PRO A 79 3.85 2.23 17.03
N SER A 80 3.97 3.55 17.20
CA SER A 80 4.23 4.18 18.50
C SER A 80 2.94 4.55 19.24
N ALA A 81 1.83 4.73 18.51
CA ALA A 81 0.51 5.05 19.05
C ALA A 81 -0.59 4.74 18.03
N GLY A 82 -1.83 4.72 18.51
CA GLY A 82 -3.02 4.57 17.68
C GLY A 82 -3.47 3.13 17.46
N GLU A 83 -4.54 3.00 16.70
CA GLU A 83 -5.28 1.76 16.51
C GLU A 83 -5.62 1.56 15.02
N ALA A 84 -5.66 0.31 14.59
CA ALA A 84 -6.11 -0.06 13.27
C ALA A 84 -6.93 -1.36 13.34
N ILE A 85 -8.16 -1.32 12.83
CA ILE A 85 -9.08 -2.44 12.79
C ILE A 85 -9.29 -2.83 11.33
N PHE A 86 -8.91 -4.05 10.97
CA PHE A 86 -9.26 -4.67 9.69
C PHE A 86 -10.54 -5.48 9.85
N TYR A 87 -11.53 -5.18 9.02
CA TYR A 87 -12.79 -5.89 8.94
C TYR A 87 -12.66 -6.92 7.82
N ASP A 88 -12.41 -8.18 8.17
CA ASP A 88 -12.22 -9.25 7.20
C ASP A 88 -13.54 -9.52 6.47
N PRO A 89 -13.64 -9.22 5.16
CA PRO A 89 -14.87 -9.44 4.42
C PRO A 89 -15.14 -10.94 4.34
N VAL A 90 -16.42 -11.30 4.47
CA VAL A 90 -16.86 -12.70 4.42
C VAL A 90 -16.51 -13.28 3.05
N SER A 91 -15.55 -14.21 3.01
CA SER A 91 -15.35 -15.02 1.83
C SER A 91 -16.58 -15.88 1.60
N ALA A 92 -17.27 -15.67 0.48
CA ALA A 92 -18.41 -16.52 0.06
C ALA A 92 -18.03 -18.02 -0.04
N ALA A 93 -16.73 -18.33 -0.14
CA ALA A 93 -16.20 -19.69 -0.18
C ALA A 93 -16.06 -20.37 1.19
N GLU A 94 -16.11 -19.63 2.30
CA GLU A 94 -15.77 -20.15 3.64
C GLU A 94 -17.00 -20.51 4.51
N GLY A 95 -18.24 -20.32 4.01
CA GLY A 95 -19.46 -20.80 4.67
C GLY A 95 -19.70 -20.32 6.12
N GLY A 96 -18.99 -19.28 6.58
CA GLY A 96 -18.92 -18.84 7.97
C GLY A 96 -19.69 -17.55 8.29
N LYS A 97 -20.11 -17.43 9.56
CA LYS A 97 -20.85 -16.28 10.16
C LYS A 97 -19.96 -15.02 10.23
N SER A 98 -20.53 -13.87 9.84
CA SER A 98 -20.14 -12.45 10.02
C SER A 98 -18.64 -12.08 10.13
N GLY A 99 -18.22 -11.10 9.33
CA GLY A 99 -16.86 -10.59 9.17
C GLY A 99 -16.07 -10.40 10.47
N LYS A 100 -14.96 -11.12 10.57
CA LYS A 100 -14.06 -11.10 11.72
C LYS A 100 -13.31 -9.77 11.76
N GLN A 101 -13.23 -9.17 12.94
CA GLN A 101 -12.45 -7.97 13.15
C GLN A 101 -11.06 -8.35 13.67
N HIS A 102 -10.05 -7.65 13.16
CA HIS A 102 -8.65 -7.84 13.52
C HIS A 102 -8.06 -6.49 13.96
N GLU A 103 -7.80 -6.34 15.25
CA GLU A 103 -7.01 -5.23 15.79
C GLU A 103 -5.53 -5.43 15.45
N LEU A 104 -5.05 -4.82 14.36
CA LEU A 104 -3.77 -5.15 13.73
C LEU A 104 -2.57 -5.08 14.68
N PHE A 105 -2.60 -4.15 15.63
CA PHE A 105 -1.50 -3.90 16.55
C PHE A 105 -1.56 -4.72 17.85
N ALA A 106 -2.67 -5.41 18.11
CA ALA A 106 -2.80 -6.37 19.21
C ALA A 106 -2.42 -7.81 18.77
N LEU A 107 -2.27 -8.05 17.47
CA LEU A 107 -1.93 -9.36 16.92
C LEU A 107 -0.50 -9.76 17.23
N ASN A 108 -0.29 -11.05 17.51
CA ASN A 108 1.05 -11.61 17.58
C ASN A 108 1.67 -11.81 16.19
N ALA A 109 2.97 -12.10 16.15
CA ALA A 109 3.72 -12.24 14.89
C ALA A 109 3.17 -13.33 13.94
N ALA A 110 2.61 -14.41 14.47
CA ALA A 110 2.02 -15.48 13.66
C ALA A 110 0.70 -15.02 13.02
N GLN A 111 -0.16 -14.33 13.78
CA GLN A 111 -1.42 -13.76 13.28
C GLN A 111 -1.17 -12.65 12.24
N GLN A 112 -0.19 -11.78 12.46
CA GLN A 112 0.22 -10.76 11.48
C GLN A 112 0.71 -11.42 10.18
N ARG A 113 1.53 -12.48 10.28
CA ARG A 113 2.00 -13.24 9.12
C ARG A 113 0.84 -13.91 8.39
N TRP A 114 -0.13 -14.47 9.12
CA TRP A 114 -1.32 -15.07 8.53
C TRP A 114 -2.12 -14.06 7.73
N LEU A 115 -2.42 -12.88 8.30
CA LEU A 115 -3.11 -11.80 7.58
C LEU A 115 -2.34 -11.36 6.35
N ARG A 116 -1.03 -11.15 6.46
CA ARG A 116 -0.20 -10.84 5.30
C ARG A 116 -0.39 -11.90 4.23
N ASN A 117 -0.31 -13.19 4.55
CA ASN A 117 -0.39 -14.24 3.54
C ASN A 117 -1.79 -14.41 2.92
N HIS A 118 -2.85 -14.24 3.70
CA HIS A 118 -4.22 -14.63 3.29
C HIS A 118 -5.13 -13.46 2.93
N ARG A 119 -4.88 -12.27 3.47
CA ARG A 119 -5.80 -11.13 3.38
C ARG A 119 -5.17 -9.87 2.79
N PHE A 120 -3.85 -9.70 2.88
CA PHE A 120 -3.18 -8.51 2.38
C PHE A 120 -2.28 -8.78 1.18
N GLY A 121 -2.15 -7.80 0.29
CA GLY A 121 -1.12 -7.72 -0.73
C GLY A 121 -0.29 -6.46 -0.55
N MET A 122 0.97 -6.48 -0.95
CA MET A 122 1.85 -5.30 -0.91
C MET A 122 2.68 -5.25 -2.19
N VAL A 123 2.73 -4.06 -2.79
CA VAL A 123 3.61 -3.73 -3.91
C VAL A 123 4.50 -2.57 -3.46
N TYR A 124 5.80 -2.82 -3.36
CA TYR A 124 6.79 -1.87 -2.88
C TYR A 124 7.36 -1.03 -4.02
N GLN A 125 7.84 0.16 -3.67
CA GLN A 125 8.55 1.09 -4.55
C GLN A 125 9.80 0.44 -5.17
N ASN A 126 10.61 -0.23 -4.34
CA ASN A 126 11.78 -0.99 -4.80
C ASN A 126 11.41 -2.48 -4.94
N PRO A 127 11.41 -3.05 -6.15
CA PRO A 127 11.05 -4.45 -6.38
C PRO A 127 11.87 -5.46 -5.58
N GLN A 128 13.11 -5.13 -5.17
CA GLN A 128 13.95 -6.00 -4.35
C GLN A 128 13.36 -6.26 -2.95
N ARG A 129 12.46 -5.39 -2.46
CA ARG A 129 11.74 -5.62 -1.19
C ARG A 129 10.62 -6.64 -1.34
N GLY A 130 9.94 -6.67 -2.49
CA GLY A 130 8.83 -7.59 -2.74
C GLY A 130 9.24 -8.92 -3.38
N LEU A 131 10.36 -8.94 -4.11
CA LEU A 131 10.82 -10.08 -4.89
C LEU A 131 12.17 -10.61 -4.39
N ASN A 132 12.28 -11.93 -4.34
CA ASN A 132 13.58 -12.59 -4.23
C ASN A 132 14.18 -12.75 -5.62
N PHE A 133 15.25 -11.98 -5.90
CA PHE A 133 15.91 -11.93 -7.22
C PHE A 133 16.71 -13.20 -7.56
N ASN A 134 16.90 -14.09 -6.59
CA ASN A 134 17.53 -15.40 -6.77
C ASN A 134 16.51 -16.52 -7.01
N ILE A 135 15.22 -16.19 -7.02
CA ILE A 135 14.12 -17.10 -7.33
C ILE A 135 13.46 -16.63 -8.63
N THR A 136 12.92 -17.56 -9.42
CA THR A 136 12.25 -17.24 -10.68
C THR A 136 11.01 -16.38 -10.48
N ALA A 137 10.52 -15.74 -11.55
CA ALA A 137 9.28 -14.98 -11.52
C ALA A 137 8.10 -15.83 -11.04
N GLY A 138 7.96 -17.05 -11.59
CA GLY A 138 6.96 -18.03 -11.16
C GLY A 138 7.18 -18.49 -9.72
N GLY A 139 8.44 -18.68 -9.30
CA GLY A 139 8.78 -19.09 -7.93
C GLY A 139 8.40 -18.04 -6.88
N ASN A 140 8.55 -16.75 -7.19
CA ASN A 140 8.12 -15.66 -6.31
C ASN A 140 6.61 -15.65 -6.08
N ILE A 141 5.82 -16.00 -7.09
CA ILE A 141 4.36 -16.12 -6.98
C ILE A 141 3.99 -17.42 -6.26
N ALA A 142 4.67 -18.52 -6.59
CA ALA A 142 4.46 -19.82 -5.97
C ALA A 142 4.73 -19.79 -4.46
N GLU A 143 5.79 -19.10 -4.02
CA GLU A 143 6.08 -18.86 -2.61
C GLU A 143 4.85 -18.33 -1.86
N ARG A 144 4.20 -17.32 -2.45
CA ARG A 144 3.02 -16.70 -1.83
C ARG A 144 1.81 -17.64 -1.79
N LEU A 145 1.60 -18.43 -2.84
CA LEU A 145 0.51 -19.41 -2.92
C LEU A 145 0.70 -20.56 -1.92
N LEU A 146 1.93 -21.07 -1.77
CA LEU A 146 2.28 -22.10 -0.79
C LEU A 146 2.04 -21.63 0.65
N MET A 147 2.24 -20.34 0.91
CA MET A 147 1.98 -19.73 2.22
C MET A 147 0.49 -19.48 2.52
N SER A 148 -0.40 -19.78 1.56
CA SER A 148 -1.86 -19.60 1.65
C SER A 148 -2.64 -20.92 1.58
N ASP A 149 -2.03 -22.00 2.06
CA ASP A 149 -2.59 -23.35 2.13
C ASP A 149 -2.89 -24.05 0.78
N LEU A 150 -2.44 -23.49 -0.35
CA LEU A 150 -2.48 -24.17 -1.65
C LEU A 150 -1.26 -25.10 -1.79
N MET A 151 -1.49 -26.41 -1.83
CA MET A 151 -0.43 -27.43 -1.83
C MET A 151 -0.25 -28.18 -3.16
N ASP A 152 -1.15 -27.99 -4.12
CA ASP A 152 -1.05 -28.62 -5.44
C ASP A 152 -0.07 -27.84 -6.35
N TYR A 153 1.10 -28.44 -6.59
CA TYR A 153 2.13 -27.87 -7.45
C TYR A 153 1.65 -27.54 -8.86
N GLY A 154 0.81 -28.40 -9.46
CA GLY A 154 0.27 -28.18 -10.80
C GLY A 154 -0.61 -26.94 -10.82
N ALA A 155 -1.55 -26.86 -9.87
CA ALA A 155 -2.42 -25.69 -9.70
C ALA A 155 -1.64 -24.40 -9.41
N ILE A 156 -0.59 -24.47 -8.58
CA ILE A 156 0.27 -23.32 -8.26
C ILE A 156 0.97 -22.81 -9.52
N ARG A 157 1.57 -23.71 -10.31
CA ARG A 157 2.30 -23.32 -11.52
C ARG A 157 1.36 -22.71 -12.57
N GLU A 158 0.18 -23.29 -12.77
CA GLU A 158 -0.83 -22.72 -13.69
C GLU A 158 -1.37 -21.38 -13.19
N ARG A 159 -1.60 -21.23 -11.88
CA ARG A 159 -2.00 -19.94 -11.29
C ARG A 159 -0.91 -18.89 -11.47
N ALA A 160 0.36 -19.24 -11.24
CA ALA A 160 1.49 -18.34 -11.42
C ALA A 160 1.63 -17.88 -12.89
N LYS A 161 1.52 -18.81 -13.85
CA LYS A 161 1.49 -18.48 -15.28
C LYS A 161 0.34 -17.55 -15.64
N SER A 162 -0.87 -17.87 -15.17
CA SER A 162 -2.06 -17.04 -15.40
C SER A 162 -1.88 -15.61 -14.88
N LEU A 163 -1.33 -15.46 -13.66
CA LEU A 163 -1.05 -14.14 -13.08
C LEU A 163 0.02 -13.38 -13.87
N LEU A 164 1.12 -14.05 -14.25
CA LEU A 164 2.17 -13.43 -15.07
C LEU A 164 1.63 -12.95 -16.42
N ALA A 165 0.86 -13.79 -17.11
CA ALA A 165 0.22 -13.42 -18.38
C ALA A 165 -0.75 -12.24 -18.21
N ARG A 166 -1.55 -12.21 -17.13
CA ARG A 166 -2.42 -11.07 -16.81
C ARG A 166 -1.64 -9.78 -16.59
N THR A 167 -0.45 -9.86 -16.00
CA THR A 167 0.45 -8.71 -15.84
C THR A 167 1.33 -8.45 -17.06
N GLU A 168 0.99 -9.01 -18.23
CA GLU A 168 1.72 -8.98 -19.51
C GLU A 168 3.20 -9.40 -19.44
N VAL A 169 3.55 -10.28 -18.49
CA VAL A 169 4.85 -10.98 -18.49
C VAL A 169 4.72 -12.24 -19.35
N LEU A 170 5.57 -12.36 -20.36
CA LEU A 170 5.57 -13.51 -21.28
C LEU A 170 5.72 -14.82 -20.51
N LEU A 171 4.89 -15.82 -20.85
CA LEU A 171 4.91 -17.14 -20.23
C LEU A 171 6.25 -17.87 -20.40
N SER A 172 6.99 -17.59 -21.47
CA SER A 172 8.33 -18.11 -21.69
C SER A 172 9.34 -17.64 -20.63
N ARG A 173 9.04 -16.56 -19.91
CA ARG A 173 9.90 -15.97 -18.87
C ARG A 173 9.48 -16.35 -17.45
N VAL A 174 8.55 -17.29 -17.27
CA VAL A 174 8.10 -17.74 -15.94
C VAL A 174 9.25 -18.27 -15.10
N ASP A 175 10.21 -18.96 -15.73
CA ASP A 175 11.37 -19.54 -15.06
C ASP A 175 12.61 -18.62 -15.10
N ASP A 176 12.48 -17.38 -15.60
CA ASP A 176 13.56 -16.39 -15.57
C ASP A 176 13.66 -15.74 -14.19
N LEU A 177 14.86 -15.28 -13.84
CA LEU A 177 15.14 -14.56 -12.60
C LEU A 177 14.79 -13.05 -12.74
N PRO A 178 14.10 -12.42 -11.76
CA PRO A 178 13.75 -11.00 -11.79
C PRO A 178 14.95 -10.05 -11.97
N LYS A 179 16.15 -10.46 -11.57
CA LYS A 179 17.38 -9.68 -11.80
C LYS A 179 17.69 -9.44 -13.29
N ASN A 180 17.14 -10.26 -14.18
CA ASN A 180 17.29 -10.13 -15.64
C ASN A 180 16.14 -9.35 -16.30
N PHE A 181 15.21 -8.80 -15.51
CA PHE A 181 14.05 -8.06 -15.99
C PHE A 181 14.27 -6.55 -15.94
N SER A 182 13.58 -5.82 -16.82
CA SER A 182 13.48 -4.35 -16.70
C SER A 182 12.69 -3.97 -15.44
N GLY A 183 12.81 -2.72 -14.97
CA GLY A 183 12.07 -2.24 -13.80
C GLY A 183 10.55 -2.44 -13.93
N GLY A 184 9.98 -2.13 -15.11
CA GLY A 184 8.56 -2.37 -15.37
C GLY A 184 8.16 -3.84 -15.32
N MET A 185 9.02 -4.74 -15.80
CA MET A 185 8.78 -6.19 -15.70
C MET A 185 8.89 -6.69 -14.26
N GLN A 186 9.86 -6.20 -13.48
CA GLN A 186 9.96 -6.50 -12.05
C GLN A 186 8.68 -6.05 -11.32
N GLN A 187 8.15 -4.87 -11.67
CA GLN A 187 6.92 -4.37 -11.09
C GLN A 187 5.70 -5.24 -11.42
N ARG A 188 5.59 -5.72 -12.65
CA ARG A 188 4.52 -6.65 -13.07
C ARG A 188 4.55 -7.96 -12.31
N VAL A 189 5.74 -8.54 -12.12
CA VAL A 189 5.90 -9.75 -11.28
C VAL A 189 5.51 -9.46 -9.83
N GLN A 190 5.87 -8.30 -9.30
CA GLN A 190 5.52 -7.89 -7.95
C GLN A 190 4.00 -7.74 -7.76
N ILE A 191 3.31 -7.13 -8.72
CA ILE A 191 1.83 -7.03 -8.75
C ILE A 191 1.21 -8.43 -8.83
N ALA A 192 1.71 -9.29 -9.72
CA ALA A 192 1.27 -10.68 -9.85
C ALA A 192 1.41 -11.46 -8.53
N LYS A 193 2.54 -11.29 -7.83
CA LYS A 193 2.79 -11.87 -6.51
C LYS A 193 1.82 -11.34 -5.45
N ALA A 194 1.61 -10.03 -5.40
CA ALA A 194 0.72 -9.40 -4.43
C ALA A 194 -0.74 -9.85 -4.57
N LEU A 195 -1.17 -10.16 -5.80
CA LEU A 195 -2.52 -10.59 -6.13
C LEU A 195 -2.73 -12.11 -6.10
N ALA A 196 -1.66 -12.87 -5.83
CA ALA A 196 -1.68 -14.32 -5.94
C ALA A 196 -2.82 -14.95 -5.12
N THR A 197 -3.04 -14.42 -3.92
CA THR A 197 -4.02 -14.90 -2.94
C THR A 197 -5.36 -14.16 -3.00
N ARG A 198 -5.59 -13.33 -4.04
CA ARG A 198 -6.79 -12.49 -4.19
C ARG A 198 -7.12 -11.70 -2.92
N PRO A 199 -6.17 -10.87 -2.43
CA PRO A 199 -6.36 -10.18 -1.17
C PRO A 199 -7.52 -9.18 -1.24
N PRO A 200 -8.38 -9.10 -0.21
CA PRO A 200 -9.38 -8.04 -0.10
C PRO A 200 -8.79 -6.64 0.12
N LEU A 201 -7.54 -6.55 0.62
CA LEU A 201 -6.83 -5.28 0.83
C LEU A 201 -5.43 -5.30 0.19
N LEU A 202 -5.15 -4.33 -0.68
CA LEU A 202 -3.88 -4.17 -1.37
C LEU A 202 -3.23 -2.83 -1.03
N PHE A 203 -1.95 -2.86 -0.70
CA PHE A 203 -1.14 -1.68 -0.44
C PHE A 203 -0.18 -1.44 -1.60
N LEU A 204 -0.18 -0.21 -2.13
CA LEU A 204 0.62 0.20 -3.29
C LEU A 204 1.51 1.38 -2.86
N ASP A 205 2.81 1.16 -2.72
CA ASP A 205 3.78 2.18 -2.26
C ASP A 205 4.66 2.64 -3.42
N GLU A 206 4.35 3.79 -4.01
CA GLU A 206 5.11 4.43 -5.10
C GLU A 206 5.38 3.49 -6.29
N VAL A 207 4.34 2.79 -6.73
CA VAL A 207 4.44 1.66 -7.67
C VAL A 207 4.85 2.03 -9.10
N THR A 208 4.78 3.30 -9.46
CA THR A 208 5.09 3.79 -10.81
C THR A 208 6.33 4.68 -10.84
N THR A 209 6.95 4.96 -9.69
CA THR A 209 8.12 5.83 -9.60
C THR A 209 9.29 5.26 -10.39
N GLY A 210 9.90 6.08 -11.24
CA GLY A 210 11.07 5.69 -12.04
C GLY A 210 10.75 4.79 -13.25
N LEU A 211 9.47 4.63 -13.62
CA LEU A 211 9.06 3.97 -14.85
C LEU A 211 8.81 4.98 -15.97
N ASP A 212 9.02 4.57 -17.22
CA ASP A 212 8.62 5.37 -18.39
C ASP A 212 7.09 5.57 -18.41
N LEU A 213 6.63 6.74 -18.89
CA LEU A 213 5.20 7.10 -18.89
C LEU A 213 4.28 6.06 -19.54
N SER A 214 4.73 5.44 -20.64
CA SER A 214 3.96 4.39 -21.32
C SER A 214 3.86 3.09 -20.51
N VAL A 215 4.88 2.78 -19.72
CA VAL A 215 4.89 1.62 -18.82
C VAL A 215 4.02 1.90 -17.60
N GLN A 216 4.14 3.11 -17.03
CA GLN A 216 3.31 3.59 -15.93
C GLN A 216 1.82 3.49 -16.27
N ALA A 217 1.38 4.03 -17.41
CA ALA A 217 -0.02 3.96 -17.83
C ALA A 217 -0.55 2.52 -17.83
N ARG A 218 0.19 1.58 -18.44
CA ARG A 218 -0.22 0.17 -18.48
C ARG A 218 -0.26 -0.51 -17.11
N ILE A 219 0.59 -0.10 -16.17
CA ILE A 219 0.54 -0.60 -14.79
C ILE A 219 -0.71 -0.10 -14.08
N LEU A 220 -1.08 1.17 -14.28
CA LEU A 220 -2.26 1.76 -13.67
C LEU A 220 -3.56 1.15 -14.23
N ASP A 221 -3.63 0.96 -15.54
CA ASP A 221 -4.76 0.28 -16.19
C ASP A 221 -4.95 -1.13 -15.63
N LEU A 222 -3.86 -1.89 -15.51
CA LEU A 222 -3.85 -3.23 -14.90
C LEU A 222 -4.38 -3.21 -13.45
N ILE A 223 -3.98 -2.23 -12.64
CA ILE A 223 -4.46 -2.08 -11.25
C ILE A 223 -5.97 -1.81 -11.24
N LEU A 224 -6.47 -0.93 -12.11
CA LEU A 224 -7.90 -0.60 -12.22
C LEU A 224 -8.73 -1.81 -12.67
N GLU A 225 -8.28 -2.54 -13.69
CA GLU A 225 -8.94 -3.75 -14.16
C GLU A 225 -9.08 -4.79 -13.04
N ILE A 226 -7.99 -4.99 -12.28
CA ILE A 226 -7.97 -5.92 -11.14
C ILE A 226 -8.89 -5.46 -10.02
N GLN A 227 -8.90 -4.16 -9.70
CA GLN A 227 -9.79 -3.61 -8.70
C GLN A 227 -11.26 -3.83 -9.10
N GLN A 228 -11.60 -3.60 -10.36
CA GLN A 228 -12.97 -3.73 -10.85
C GLN A 228 -13.46 -5.18 -10.80
N GLU A 229 -12.60 -6.13 -11.18
CA GLU A 229 -12.87 -7.57 -11.18
C GLU A 229 -12.96 -8.15 -9.76
N LEU A 230 -11.98 -7.87 -8.91
CA LEU A 230 -11.86 -8.51 -7.59
C LEU A 230 -12.55 -7.74 -6.47
N LYS A 231 -12.96 -6.48 -6.72
CA LYS A 231 -13.44 -5.54 -5.69
C LYS A 231 -12.46 -5.38 -4.53
N THR A 232 -11.18 -5.57 -4.80
CA THR A 232 -10.10 -5.36 -3.82
C THR A 232 -10.03 -3.89 -3.45
N SER A 233 -10.00 -3.61 -2.15
CA SER A 233 -9.82 -2.26 -1.63
C SER A 233 -8.33 -1.93 -1.62
N MET A 234 -7.97 -0.68 -1.86
CA MET A 234 -6.57 -0.30 -2.06
C MET A 234 -6.19 0.97 -1.31
N ILE A 235 -4.97 0.99 -0.79
CA ILE A 235 -4.30 2.22 -0.35
C ILE A 235 -3.14 2.49 -1.29
N VAL A 236 -3.19 3.62 -1.99
CA VAL A 236 -2.18 4.05 -2.95
C VAL A 236 -1.39 5.20 -2.36
N VAL A 237 -0.09 4.99 -2.15
CA VAL A 237 0.87 6.03 -1.78
C VAL A 237 1.61 6.47 -3.04
N THR A 238 1.59 7.77 -3.31
CA THR A 238 2.33 8.36 -4.43
C THR A 238 2.59 9.85 -4.20
N HIS A 239 3.57 10.42 -4.88
CA HIS A 239 3.75 11.86 -4.99
C HIS A 239 3.26 12.41 -6.35
N ASP A 240 2.84 11.53 -7.27
CA ASP A 240 2.33 11.88 -8.60
C ASP A 240 0.81 12.11 -8.56
N LEU A 241 0.38 13.34 -8.85
CA LEU A 241 -1.02 13.73 -8.86
C LEU A 241 -1.82 13.10 -10.01
N GLY A 242 -1.16 12.78 -11.14
CA GLY A 242 -1.80 12.09 -12.26
C GLY A 242 -2.22 10.68 -11.87
N VAL A 243 -1.40 9.99 -11.07
CA VAL A 243 -1.74 8.67 -10.51
C VAL A 243 -2.93 8.78 -9.54
N ILE A 244 -2.92 9.79 -8.66
CA ILE A 244 -4.02 10.04 -7.72
C ILE A 244 -5.32 10.29 -8.48
N ARG A 245 -5.28 11.20 -9.47
CA ARG A 245 -6.44 11.54 -10.32
C ARG A 245 -7.01 10.33 -11.05
N LEU A 246 -6.14 9.44 -11.55
CA LEU A 246 -6.58 8.28 -12.31
C LEU A 246 -7.16 7.15 -11.44
N LEU A 247 -6.57 6.91 -10.26
CA LEU A 247 -6.88 5.73 -9.46
C LEU A 247 -7.90 5.95 -8.34
N THR A 248 -7.96 7.15 -7.76
CA THR A 248 -8.54 7.32 -6.42
C THR A 248 -9.83 8.11 -6.45
N GLY A 249 -10.82 7.72 -5.64
CA GLY A 249 -12.03 8.52 -5.42
C GLY A 249 -11.90 9.50 -4.25
N ARG A 250 -11.03 9.17 -3.30
CA ARG A 250 -10.69 9.99 -2.13
C ARG A 250 -9.18 10.04 -1.97
N ALA A 251 -8.69 11.17 -1.48
CA ALA A 251 -7.27 11.34 -1.20
C ALA A 251 -7.06 12.00 0.17
N ILE A 252 -5.86 11.77 0.70
CA ILE A 252 -5.33 12.35 1.93
C ILE A 252 -3.98 12.98 1.58
N VAL A 253 -3.79 14.24 1.97
CA VAL A 253 -2.54 14.96 1.78
C VAL A 253 -1.77 14.97 3.10
N MET A 254 -0.52 14.49 3.07
CA MET A 254 0.38 14.44 4.20
C MET A 254 1.56 15.40 4.06
N LYS A 255 1.88 16.14 5.13
CA LYS A 255 3.11 16.94 5.27
C LYS A 255 3.69 16.73 6.67
N TYR A 256 5.00 16.50 6.78
CA TYR A 256 5.71 16.26 8.05
C TYR A 256 4.99 15.30 9.02
N GLY A 257 4.50 14.17 8.51
CA GLY A 257 3.84 13.15 9.32
C GLY A 257 2.45 13.53 9.84
N ARG A 258 1.81 14.58 9.30
CA ARG A 258 0.43 14.96 9.62
C ARG A 258 -0.44 14.92 8.37
N VAL A 259 -1.69 14.52 8.54
CA VAL A 259 -2.73 14.79 7.54
C VAL A 259 -3.08 16.27 7.63
N ILE A 260 -2.93 16.98 6.52
CA ILE A 260 -3.24 18.42 6.42
C ILE A 260 -4.53 18.68 5.65
N GLU A 261 -4.95 17.74 4.80
CA GLU A 261 -6.16 17.84 4.01
C GLU A 261 -6.64 16.44 3.61
N ALA A 262 -7.94 16.23 3.55
CA ALA A 262 -8.56 14.98 3.12
C ALA A 262 -9.94 15.25 2.52
N GLY A 263 -10.33 14.51 1.48
CA GLY A 263 -11.55 14.79 0.74
C GLY A 263 -11.70 13.94 -0.51
N LEU A 264 -12.68 14.31 -1.35
CA LEU A 264 -12.79 13.76 -2.69
C LEU A 264 -11.56 14.13 -3.51
N THR A 265 -11.09 13.23 -4.34
CA THR A 265 -9.88 13.45 -5.15
C THR A 265 -10.02 14.68 -6.03
N ASP A 266 -11.15 14.83 -6.73
CA ASP A 266 -11.40 15.99 -7.60
C ASP A 266 -11.40 17.30 -6.80
N GLN A 267 -11.99 17.31 -5.60
CA GLN A 267 -11.98 18.48 -4.72
C GLN A 267 -10.56 18.87 -4.29
N ILE A 268 -9.74 17.90 -3.87
CA ILE A 268 -8.34 18.15 -3.48
C ILE A 268 -7.51 18.69 -4.65
N LEU A 269 -7.78 18.23 -5.87
CA LEU A 269 -6.99 18.59 -7.04
C LEU A 269 -7.47 19.86 -7.74
N GLU A 270 -8.74 20.23 -7.61
CA GLU A 270 -9.34 21.36 -8.34
C GLU A 270 -9.66 22.57 -7.43
N ASP A 271 -10.00 22.33 -6.17
CA ASP A 271 -10.25 23.38 -5.16
C ASP A 271 -9.55 23.06 -3.82
N PRO A 272 -8.20 22.97 -3.81
CA PRO A 272 -7.44 22.69 -2.59
C PRO A 272 -7.58 23.82 -1.57
N GLN A 273 -7.94 23.47 -0.34
CA GLN A 273 -8.17 24.42 0.75
C GLN A 273 -6.90 24.75 1.53
N HIS A 274 -5.97 23.80 1.67
CA HIS A 274 -4.75 24.02 2.43
C HIS A 274 -3.64 24.62 1.54
N ALA A 275 -2.93 25.65 2.04
CA ALA A 275 -1.91 26.38 1.29
C ALA A 275 -0.73 25.52 0.80
N TYR A 276 -0.45 24.39 1.46
CA TYR A 276 0.51 23.40 0.95
C TYR A 276 -0.06 22.63 -0.24
N THR A 277 -1.32 22.18 -0.16
CA THR A 277 -1.96 21.43 -1.25
C THR A 277 -2.08 22.28 -2.50
N GLN A 278 -2.44 23.56 -2.34
CA GLN A 278 -2.42 24.54 -3.44
C GLN A 278 -1.07 24.60 -4.15
N ARG A 279 0.03 24.68 -3.38
CA ARG A 279 1.38 24.67 -3.94
C ARG A 279 1.72 23.35 -4.62
N LEU A 280 1.35 22.23 -4.01
CA LEU A 280 1.60 20.89 -4.55
C LEU A 280 0.90 20.68 -5.91
N VAL A 281 -0.38 21.07 -6.00
CA VAL A 281 -1.17 21.05 -7.24
C VAL A 281 -0.59 22.00 -8.28
N ALA A 282 -0.27 23.24 -7.91
CA ALA A 282 0.30 24.23 -8.81
C ALA A 282 1.69 23.85 -9.34
N SER A 283 2.44 23.01 -8.63
CA SER A 283 3.77 22.55 -9.07
C SER A 283 3.71 21.36 -10.02
N ALA A 284 2.54 20.74 -10.17
CA ALA A 284 2.31 19.55 -10.97
C ALA A 284 1.51 19.83 -12.26
N LEU A 285 0.93 21.03 -12.39
CA LEU A 285 0.25 21.55 -13.58
C LEU A 285 1.20 22.45 -14.39
#